data_AF-A0A966IM54-F1
#
_entry.id   AF-A0A966IM54-F1
#
_cell.length_a   1.000
_cell.length_b   1.000
_cell.length_c   1.000
_cell.angle_alpha   90.00
_cell.angle_beta   90.00
_cell.angle_gamma   90.00
#
_symmetry.space_group_name_H-M   'P 1'
#
loop_
_entity.id
_entity.type
_entity.pdbx_description
1 polymer ?
#
loop_
_entity_poly.entity_id
_entity_poly.type
_entity_poly.pdbx_seq_one_letter_code
_entity_poly.pdbx_strand_id
1 'polypeptide(L)' 'TIPQLYVKGEFVGGCDIITEMTLSGELDTMFEENGISYDKDAADKIRESNA' A
#
# COMPACT_ATOMS: atom_id res chain seq x y z
N THR A 1 4.24 6.63 17.68
CA THR A 1 3.13 5.66 17.52
C THR A 1 2.70 5.74 16.08
N ILE A 2 3.10 4.74 15.31
CA ILE A 2 3.07 4.73 13.85
C ILE A 2 1.94 3.76 13.45
N PRO A 3 1.06 4.11 12.49
CA PRO A 3 0.04 3.18 12.01
C PRO A 3 0.71 1.89 11.52
N GLN A 4 0.14 0.75 11.91
CA GLN A 4 0.58 -0.58 11.47
C GLN A 4 -0.51 -1.14 10.55
N LEU A 5 -0.11 -1.62 9.38
CA LEU A 5 -1.00 -2.29 8.44
C LEU A 5 -0.90 -3.80 8.62
N TYR A 6 -2.06 -4.43 8.77
CA TYR A 6 -2.21 -5.87 8.74
C TYR A 6 -3.18 -6.24 7.62
N VAL A 7 -2.83 -7.28 6.87
CA VAL A 7 -3.67 -7.83 5.80
C VAL A 7 -3.94 -9.28 6.12
N LYS A 8 -5.23 -9.64 6.30
CA LYS A 8 -5.67 -10.99 6.68
C LYS A 8 -4.96 -11.56 7.93
N GLY A 9 -4.51 -10.70 8.83
CA GLY A 9 -3.80 -11.10 10.06
C GLY A 9 -2.28 -11.17 9.92
N GLU A 10 -1.73 -10.95 8.71
CA GLU A 10 -0.29 -10.83 8.50
C GLU A 10 0.16 -9.38 8.63
N PHE A 11 1.30 -9.17 9.31
CA PHE A 11 1.91 -7.85 9.45
C PHE A 11 2.55 -7.45 8.12
N VAL A 12 2.11 -6.32 7.57
CA VAL A 12 2.65 -5.77 6.32
C VAL A 12 3.74 -4.76 6.60
N GLY A 13 3.49 -3.81 7.52
CA GLY A 13 4.46 -2.77 7.82
C GLY A 13 3.90 -1.60 8.63
N GLY A 14 4.78 -0.64 8.91
CA GLY A 14 4.41 0.67 9.48
C GLY A 14 4.22 1.74 8.41
N CYS A 15 3.84 2.96 8.81
CA CYS A 15 3.61 4.12 7.92
C CYS A 15 4.69 4.32 6.84
N ASP A 16 5.96 4.31 7.24
CA ASP A 16 7.08 4.62 6.34
C ASP A 16 7.20 3.54 5.25
N ILE A 17 7.12 2.27 5.66
CA ILE A 17 7.19 1.11 4.75
C ILE A 17 6.00 1.11 3.79
N ILE A 18 4.78 1.34 4.28
CA ILE A 18 3.58 1.32 3.44
C ILE A 18 3.63 2.45 2.40
N THR A 19 4.17 3.61 2.78
CA THR A 19 4.34 4.74 1.86
C THR A 19 5.33 4.38 0.77
N GLU A 20 6.49 3.81 1.10
CA GLU A 20 7.48 3.34 0.12
C GLU A 20 6.90 2.26 -0.80
N MET A 21 6.19 1.27 -0.25
CA MET A 21 5.52 0.21 -1.03
C MET A 21 4.42 0.74 -1.95
N THR A 22 3.75 1.81 -1.55
CA THR A 22 2.73 2.49 -2.40
C THR A 22 3.42 3.18 -3.58
N LEU A 23 4.53 3.88 -3.32
CA LEU A 23 5.31 4.57 -4.34
C LEU A 23 6.00 3.60 -5.31
N SER A 24 6.46 2.44 -4.82
CA SER A 24 7.09 1.41 -5.66
C SER A 24 6.10 0.59 -6.49
N GLY A 25 4.81 0.57 -6.11
CA GLY A 25 3.80 -0.31 -6.73
C GLY A 25 3.70 -1.70 -6.11
N GLU A 26 4.51 -2.00 -5.10
CA GLU A 26 4.54 -3.29 -4.42
C GLU A 26 3.26 -3.53 -3.60
N LEU A 27 2.70 -2.49 -2.98
CA LEU A 27 1.47 -2.60 -2.19
C LEU A 27 0.25 -3.00 -3.03
N ASP A 28 0.17 -2.48 -4.26
CA ASP A 28 -0.90 -2.79 -5.21
C ASP A 28 -0.88 -4.27 -5.59
N THR A 29 0.32 -4.77 -5.92
CA THR A 29 0.54 -6.19 -6.24
C THR A 29 0.09 -7.07 -5.07
N MET A 30 0.50 -6.70 -3.85
CA MET A 30 0.14 -7.43 -2.64
C MET A 30 -1.39 -7.47 -2.43
N PHE A 31 -2.09 -6.36 -2.68
CA PHE A 31 -3.55 -6.32 -2.59
C PHE A 31 -4.23 -7.16 -3.69
N GLU A 32 -3.72 -7.14 -4.92
CA GLU A 32 -4.25 -7.97 -6.01
C GLU A 32 -4.09 -9.47 -5.71
N GLU A 33 -2.92 -9.91 -5.26
CA GLU A 33 -2.65 -11.30 -4.86
C GLU A 33 -3.54 -11.74 -3.70
N ASN A 34 -3.81 -10.83 -2.77
CA ASN A 34 -4.70 -11.09 -1.66
C ASN A 34 -6.19 -10.93 -1.99
N GLY A 35 -6.55 -10.53 -3.22
CA GLY A 35 -7.94 -10.29 -3.62
C GLY A 35 -8.59 -9.15 -2.85
N ILE A 36 -7.81 -8.15 -2.44
CA ILE A 36 -8.27 -6.95 -1.74
C ILE A 36 -8.58 -5.88 -2.77
N SER A 37 -9.82 -5.40 -2.78
CA SER A 37 -10.21 -4.26 -3.60
C SER A 37 -9.58 -2.99 -3.03
N TYR A 38 -8.87 -2.25 -3.87
CA TYR A 38 -8.36 -0.92 -3.57
C TYR A 38 -8.69 0.04 -4.71
N ASP A 39 -8.64 1.33 -4.41
CA ASP A 39 -8.86 2.38 -5.40
C ASP A 39 -7.56 2.65 -6.17
N LYS A 40 -7.50 2.17 -7.41
CA LYS A 40 -6.34 2.33 -8.30
C LYS A 40 -6.09 3.80 -8.65
N ASP A 41 -7.15 4.57 -8.87
CA ASP A 41 -7.03 5.99 -9.20
C ASP A 41 -6.44 6.78 -8.02
N ALA A 42 -6.74 6.37 -6.79
CA ALA A 42 -6.13 6.96 -5.59
C ALA A 42 -4.65 6.56 -5.45
N ALA A 43 -4.30 5.30 -5.71
CA ALA A 43 -2.92 4.82 -5.68
C ALA A 43 -2.04 5.55 -6.70
N ASP A 44 -2.55 5.73 -7.92
CA ASP A 44 -1.83 6.42 -8.99
C ASP A 44 -1.69 7.92 -8.71
N LYS A 45 -2.72 8.59 -8.16
CA LYS A 45 -2.60 10.00 -7.71
C LYS A 45 -1.53 10.18 -6.63
N ILE A 46 -1.40 9.24 -5.71
CA ILE A 46 -0.36 9.29 -4.67
C ILE A 46 1.02 9.17 -5.31
N ARG A 47 1.20 8.30 -6.32
CA ARG A 47 2.45 8.19 -7.08
C ARG A 47 2.77 9.46 -7.84
N GLU A 48 1.82 9.99 -8.59
CA GLU A 48 1.97 11.21 -9.38
C GLU A 48 2.30 12.43 -8.49
N SER A 49 1.73 12.52 -7.30
CA SER A 49 1.97 13.64 -6.37
C SER A 49 3.35 13.58 -5.69
N ASN A 50 4.04 12.45 -5.75
CA ASN A 50 5.36 12.22 -5.13
C ASN A 50 6.47 11.96 -6.16
N ALA A 51 6.17 12.08 -7.46
CA ALA A 51 7.13 12.00 -8.56
C ALA A 51 7.85 13.34 -8.82
#